data_AF-A0A4R4PH09-F1
#
_entry.id   AF-A0A4R4PH09-F1
#
_cell.length_a   1.000
_cell.length_b   1.000
_cell.length_c   1.000
_cell.angle_alpha   90.00
_cell.angle_beta   90.00
_cell.angle_gamma   90.00
#
_symmetry.space_group_name_H-M   'P 1'
#
loop_
_entity.id
_entity.type
_entity.pdbx_description
1 polymer ?
#
loop_
_entity_poly.entity_id
_entity_poly.type
_entity_poly.pdbx_seq_one_letter_code
_entity_poly.pdbx_strand_id
1 'polypeptide(L)'
;MKRSKNLRGADAKVDKTSVYAPLDAVRLAKETSTAKFDATVEVAMRLGVDPRKADQMVRGTVNLPHGTGKTVRVLVFATGDRAAAAEAAGADIVGSDELIDRVAKGFLDFDAVVASPELMGKVGRLGRVLGPRGLMPNPKTGTVTPDVAKAVTDIKGGKIEFRVDKHANLHFIIGKVSFSEQQLVENYAAALDEIMRLKPSAAKGRYLKKATITTTMGPGVPVDPNRTRDLLEEEGVAA
;
A
#
# COMPACT_ATOMS: atom_id res chain seq x y z
N MET A 1 7.67 26.86 -3.95
CA MET A 1 8.94 26.17 -3.61
C MET A 1 9.81 26.09 -4.86
N LYS A 2 11.11 26.43 -4.76
CA LYS A 2 12.07 26.20 -5.86
C LYS A 2 12.27 24.70 -6.05
N ARG A 3 12.05 24.19 -7.27
CA ARG A 3 12.24 22.78 -7.64
C ARG A 3 13.57 22.58 -8.37
N SER A 4 14.15 21.39 -8.30
CA SER A 4 15.39 21.03 -9.01
C SER A 4 15.21 21.18 -10.53
N LYS A 5 16.31 21.35 -11.28
CA LYS A 5 16.25 21.45 -12.75
C LYS A 5 15.59 20.21 -13.38
N ASN A 6 15.92 19.03 -12.85
CA ASN A 6 15.37 17.76 -13.33
C ASN A 6 13.87 17.65 -13.06
N LEU A 7 13.42 18.00 -11.84
CA LEU A 7 11.99 17.97 -11.51
C LEU A 7 11.20 19.00 -12.30
N ARG A 8 11.77 20.18 -12.60
CA ARG A 8 11.13 21.17 -13.47
C ARG A 8 10.96 20.67 -14.91
N GLY A 9 11.97 19.97 -15.44
CA GLY A 9 11.89 19.35 -16.76
C GLY A 9 10.82 18.25 -16.83
N ALA A 10 10.73 17.41 -15.80
CA ALA A 10 9.70 16.39 -15.70
C ALA A 10 8.29 16.99 -15.53
N ASP A 11 8.15 18.01 -14.70
CA ASP A 11 6.86 18.69 -14.44
C ASP A 11 6.33 19.42 -15.67
N ALA A 12 7.19 19.84 -16.61
CA ALA A 12 6.78 20.44 -17.87
C ALA A 12 6.18 19.43 -18.87
N LYS A 13 6.45 18.13 -18.69
CA LYS A 13 5.87 17.06 -19.52
C LYS A 13 4.48 16.65 -19.07
N VAL A 14 4.09 17.01 -17.85
CA VAL A 14 2.79 16.64 -17.27
C VAL A 14 1.86 17.84 -17.34
N ASP A 15 0.79 17.71 -18.10
CA ASP A 15 -0.30 18.67 -18.02
C ASP A 15 -1.14 18.38 -16.77
N LYS A 16 -1.18 19.33 -15.84
CA LYS A 16 -1.92 19.20 -14.58
C LYS A 16 -3.41 19.51 -14.73
N THR A 17 -3.81 20.09 -15.87
CA THR A 17 -5.20 20.45 -16.16
C THR A 17 -5.93 19.32 -16.87
N SER A 18 -5.21 18.51 -17.64
CA SER A 18 -5.71 17.29 -18.25
C SER A 18 -5.83 16.15 -17.23
N VAL A 19 -6.78 15.24 -17.48
CA VAL A 19 -6.93 13.97 -16.76
C VAL A 19 -6.54 12.87 -17.71
N TYR A 20 -5.64 11.98 -17.29
CA TYR A 20 -5.11 10.93 -18.15
C TYR A 20 -5.82 9.59 -17.90
N ALA A 21 -5.88 8.74 -18.91
CA ALA A 21 -6.16 7.32 -18.74
C ALA A 21 -5.14 6.66 -17.79
N PRO A 22 -5.52 5.61 -17.03
CA PRO A 22 -4.60 4.92 -16.11
C PRO A 22 -3.32 4.42 -16.78
N LEU A 23 -3.41 3.85 -17.99
CA LEU A 23 -2.25 3.39 -18.74
C LEU A 23 -1.30 4.54 -19.12
N ASP A 24 -1.85 5.62 -19.68
CA ASP A 24 -1.08 6.80 -20.07
C ASP A 24 -0.46 7.51 -18.86
N ALA A 25 -1.18 7.53 -17.74
CA ALA A 25 -0.65 8.06 -16.49
C ALA A 25 0.51 7.22 -15.93
N VAL A 26 0.45 5.89 -16.04
CA VAL A 26 1.54 5.00 -15.64
C VAL A 26 2.75 5.20 -16.55
N ARG A 27 2.56 5.28 -17.87
CA ARG A 27 3.62 5.58 -18.84
C ARG A 27 4.31 6.89 -18.51
N LEU A 28 3.53 7.96 -18.36
CA LEU A 28 4.06 9.29 -18.05
C LEU A 28 4.75 9.32 -16.68
N ALA A 29 4.22 8.61 -15.67
CA ALA A 29 4.86 8.50 -14.36
C ALA A 29 6.23 7.79 -14.44
N LYS A 30 6.36 6.75 -15.28
CA LYS A 30 7.64 6.06 -15.54
C LYS A 30 8.64 6.98 -16.27
N GLU A 31 8.20 7.65 -17.33
CA GLU A 31 9.05 8.57 -18.11
C GLU A 31 9.52 9.80 -17.33
N THR A 32 8.70 10.26 -16.39
CA THR A 32 8.99 11.43 -15.56
C THR A 32 9.74 11.09 -14.28
N SER A 33 10.09 9.81 -14.07
CA SER A 33 10.98 9.38 -13.00
C SER A 33 12.39 9.90 -13.25
N THR A 34 12.83 10.85 -12.42
CA THR A 34 14.18 11.43 -12.50
C THR A 34 15.19 10.77 -11.55
N ALA A 35 14.76 9.70 -10.86
CA ALA A 35 15.57 9.00 -9.87
C ALA A 35 16.63 8.11 -10.53
N LYS A 36 17.81 8.02 -9.89
CA LYS A 36 18.89 7.10 -10.30
C LYS A 36 18.71 5.67 -9.79
N PHE A 37 17.72 5.45 -8.92
CA PHE A 37 17.37 4.16 -8.32
C PHE A 37 15.97 3.76 -8.77
N ASP A 38 15.61 2.48 -8.55
CA ASP A 38 14.27 1.98 -8.88
C ASP A 38 13.21 2.55 -7.93
N ALA A 39 12.63 3.68 -8.37
CA ALA A 39 11.64 4.44 -7.64
C ALA A 39 10.34 3.64 -7.49
N THR A 40 9.62 3.90 -6.40
CA THR A 40 8.31 3.32 -6.18
C THR A 40 7.25 4.15 -6.90
N VAL A 41 6.32 3.48 -7.56
CA VAL A 41 5.11 4.08 -8.13
C VAL A 41 4.01 3.99 -7.09
N GLU A 42 3.50 5.15 -6.70
CA GLU A 42 2.49 5.30 -5.67
C GLU A 42 1.27 6.07 -6.19
N VAL A 43 0.15 5.86 -5.53
CA VAL A 43 -1.14 6.40 -5.92
C VAL A 43 -1.73 7.14 -4.74
N ALA A 44 -2.11 8.38 -4.98
CA ALA A 44 -2.87 9.20 -4.06
C ALA A 44 -4.30 9.33 -4.57
N MET A 45 -5.26 8.86 -3.79
CA MET A 45 -6.68 8.99 -4.07
C MET A 45 -7.33 9.87 -3.02
N ARG A 46 -8.16 10.82 -3.46
CA ARG A 46 -9.01 11.61 -2.58
C ARG A 46 -10.42 11.03 -2.60
N LEU A 47 -10.87 10.55 -1.45
CA LEU A 47 -12.19 9.98 -1.27
C LEU A 47 -13.21 11.03 -0.81
N GLY A 48 -14.47 10.74 -1.08
CA GLY A 48 -15.65 11.52 -0.69
C GLY A 48 -16.23 11.12 0.66
N VAL A 49 -15.38 10.73 1.61
CA VAL A 49 -15.78 10.30 2.96
C VAL A 49 -15.41 11.34 4.00
N ASP A 50 -16.12 11.35 5.13
CA ASP A 50 -15.76 12.14 6.31
C ASP A 50 -14.97 11.26 7.31
N PRO A 51 -13.63 11.39 7.39
CA PRO A 51 -12.79 10.55 8.26
C PRO A 51 -13.01 10.79 9.75
N ARG A 52 -13.76 11.85 10.13
CA ARG A 52 -14.14 12.11 11.53
C ARG A 52 -15.25 11.16 12.00
N LYS A 53 -16.00 10.57 11.07
CA LYS A 53 -17.10 9.66 11.36
C LYS A 53 -16.64 8.22 11.23
N ALA A 54 -16.85 7.42 12.28
CA ALA A 54 -16.37 6.05 12.33
C ALA A 54 -17.02 5.14 11.27
N ASP A 55 -18.28 5.40 10.91
CA ASP A 55 -19.05 4.71 9.87
C ASP A 55 -18.58 5.03 8.44
N GLN A 56 -17.75 6.07 8.26
CA GLN A 56 -17.18 6.44 6.97
C GLN A 56 -15.67 6.20 6.89
N MET A 57 -15.08 5.57 7.90
CA MET A 57 -13.67 5.26 7.92
C MET A 57 -13.39 4.07 6.99
N VAL A 58 -12.70 4.33 5.87
CA VAL A 58 -12.27 3.29 4.94
C VAL A 58 -10.88 2.80 5.33
N ARG A 59 -10.79 1.50 5.61
CA ARG A 59 -9.55 0.77 5.86
C ARG A 59 -9.68 -0.60 5.23
N GLY A 60 -8.65 -1.02 4.51
CA GLY A 60 -8.67 -2.28 3.79
C GLY A 60 -7.28 -2.82 3.56
N THR A 61 -7.24 -4.07 3.11
CA THR A 61 -6.03 -4.71 2.62
C THR A 61 -6.34 -5.34 1.28
N VAL A 62 -5.41 -5.23 0.34
CA VAL A 62 -5.52 -5.88 -0.97
C VAL A 62 -4.21 -6.59 -1.29
N ASN A 63 -4.31 -7.78 -1.87
CA ASN A 63 -3.16 -8.49 -2.41
C ASN A 63 -2.98 -8.03 -3.86
N LEU A 64 -1.83 -7.42 -4.15
CA LEU A 64 -1.50 -7.01 -5.50
C LEU A 64 -1.08 -8.24 -6.32
N PRO A 65 -1.65 -8.48 -7.52
CA PRO A 65 -1.34 -9.65 -8.33
C PRO A 65 0.13 -9.78 -8.70
N HIS A 66 0.83 -8.65 -8.91
CA HIS A 66 2.26 -8.62 -9.24
C HIS A 66 3.15 -8.21 -8.06
N GLY A 67 2.58 -8.11 -6.87
CA GLY A 67 3.26 -7.63 -5.67
C GLY A 67 3.73 -6.17 -5.76
N THR A 68 4.53 -5.76 -4.78
CA THR A 68 5.00 -4.37 -4.63
C THR A 68 6.44 -4.14 -5.11
N GLY A 69 7.17 -5.23 -5.43
CA GLY A 69 8.60 -5.18 -5.78
C GLY A 69 9.52 -4.85 -4.59
N LYS A 70 9.00 -4.79 -3.36
CA LYS A 70 9.80 -4.63 -2.14
C LYS A 70 9.99 -6.00 -1.47
N THR A 71 11.23 -6.35 -1.16
CA THR A 71 11.54 -7.47 -0.26
C THR A 71 11.17 -7.07 1.17
N VAL A 72 10.02 -7.54 1.65
CA VAL A 72 9.52 -7.25 3.01
C VAL A 72 10.14 -8.27 3.97
N ARG A 73 10.83 -7.78 5.01
CA ARG A 73 11.28 -8.64 6.11
C ARG A 73 10.16 -8.84 7.12
N VAL A 74 9.69 -10.07 7.26
CA VAL A 74 8.54 -10.42 8.10
C VAL A 74 9.02 -11.06 9.40
N LEU A 75 8.67 -10.43 10.51
CA LEU A 75 8.86 -10.98 11.85
C LEU A 75 7.56 -11.64 12.32
N VAL A 76 7.68 -12.83 12.89
CA VAL A 76 6.54 -13.61 13.36
C VAL A 76 6.66 -13.93 14.84
N PHE A 77 5.63 -13.55 15.59
CA PHE A 77 5.42 -13.98 16.98
C PHE A 77 4.54 -15.22 17.04
N ALA A 78 5.17 -16.38 17.15
CA ALA A 78 4.49 -17.68 17.24
C ALA A 78 5.28 -18.68 18.12
N THR A 79 4.60 -19.71 18.57
CA THR A 79 5.15 -20.82 19.37
C THR A 79 4.72 -22.16 18.77
N GLY A 80 5.51 -23.21 19.03
CA GLY A 80 5.21 -24.58 18.62
C GLY A 80 5.02 -24.74 17.11
N ASP A 81 3.99 -25.49 16.71
CA ASP A 81 3.72 -25.82 15.30
C ASP A 81 3.51 -24.60 14.40
N ARG A 82 2.98 -23.50 14.96
CA ARG A 82 2.79 -22.25 14.20
C ARG A 82 4.12 -21.55 13.89
N ALA A 83 5.14 -21.73 14.73
CA ALA A 83 6.47 -21.20 14.46
C ALA A 83 7.12 -21.96 13.30
N ALA A 84 7.07 -23.30 13.32
CA ALA A 84 7.57 -24.13 12.24
C ALA A 84 6.84 -23.84 10.90
N ALA A 85 5.53 -23.65 10.94
CA ALA A 85 4.74 -23.28 9.76
C ALA A 85 5.12 -21.90 9.20
N ALA A 86 5.46 -20.94 10.07
CA ALA A 86 5.90 -19.62 9.65
C ALA A 86 7.30 -19.64 9.01
N GLU A 87 8.23 -20.42 9.56
CA GLU A 87 9.55 -20.64 8.96
C GLU A 87 9.43 -21.30 7.59
N ALA A 88 8.59 -22.32 7.46
CA ALA A 88 8.31 -22.99 6.18
C ALA A 88 7.65 -22.05 5.15
N ALA A 89 6.83 -21.11 5.59
CA ALA A 89 6.23 -20.08 4.73
C ALA A 89 7.23 -18.97 4.33
N GLY A 90 8.47 -19.04 4.84
CA GLY A 90 9.55 -18.13 4.51
C GLY A 90 9.60 -16.89 5.40
N ALA A 91 9.13 -16.94 6.64
CA ALA A 91 9.35 -15.85 7.60
C ALA A 91 10.85 -15.63 7.86
N ASP A 92 11.29 -14.37 7.95
CA ASP A 92 12.72 -14.05 8.10
C ASP A 92 13.17 -14.21 9.56
N ILE A 93 12.28 -13.90 10.51
CA ILE A 93 12.55 -14.01 11.94
C ILE A 93 11.31 -14.58 12.62
N VAL A 94 11.46 -15.70 13.31
CA VAL A 94 10.38 -16.32 14.10
C VAL A 94 10.84 -16.43 15.54
N GLY A 95 9.94 -16.12 16.48
CA GLY A 95 10.24 -16.26 17.90
C GLY A 95 9.06 -15.95 18.80
N SER A 96 9.27 -16.10 20.10
CA SER A 96 8.26 -15.91 21.14
C SER A 96 8.73 -14.89 22.17
N ASP A 97 8.96 -15.29 23.42
CA ASP A 97 9.23 -14.40 24.54
C ASP A 97 10.61 -13.71 24.45
N GLU A 98 11.65 -14.43 24.04
CA GLU A 98 13.00 -13.87 23.89
C GLU A 98 13.05 -12.77 22.82
N LEU A 99 12.29 -12.96 21.74
CA LEU A 99 12.20 -12.00 20.65
C LEU A 99 11.40 -10.76 21.07
N ILE A 100 10.36 -10.93 21.88
CA ILE A 100 9.58 -9.82 22.46
C ILE A 100 10.49 -8.93 23.30
N ASP A 101 11.33 -9.51 24.15
CA ASP A 101 12.28 -8.74 24.97
C ASP A 101 13.34 -8.04 24.13
N ARG A 102 13.82 -8.69 23.05
CA ARG A 102 14.77 -8.09 22.11
C ARG A 102 14.16 -6.90 21.36
N VAL A 103 12.90 -7.00 20.93
CA VAL A 103 12.17 -5.89 20.31
C VAL A 103 11.88 -4.78 21.31
N ALA A 104 11.57 -5.11 22.57
CA ALA A 104 11.44 -4.12 23.65
C ALA A 104 12.73 -3.31 23.87
N LYS A 105 13.89 -3.96 23.72
CA LYS A 105 15.22 -3.33 23.80
C LYS A 105 15.63 -2.54 22.55
N GLY A 106 14.77 -2.45 21.53
CA GLY A 106 14.98 -1.60 20.35
C GLY A 106 15.40 -2.35 19.08
N PHE A 107 15.29 -3.67 19.02
CA PHE A 107 15.50 -4.41 17.77
C PHE A 107 14.32 -4.19 16.81
N LEU A 108 14.59 -3.58 15.65
CA LEU A 108 13.58 -3.11 14.70
C LEU A 108 13.97 -3.38 13.24
N ASP A 109 14.71 -4.46 13.00
CA ASP A 109 15.22 -4.80 11.68
C ASP A 109 14.21 -5.63 10.85
N PHE A 110 12.95 -5.19 10.81
CA PHE A 110 11.84 -5.84 10.11
C PHE A 110 10.84 -4.80 9.61
N ASP A 111 10.09 -5.16 8.56
CA ASP A 111 9.13 -4.28 7.88
C ASP A 111 7.67 -4.63 8.22
N ALA A 112 7.40 -5.87 8.59
CA ALA A 112 6.06 -6.35 8.93
C ALA A 112 6.10 -7.30 10.12
N VAL A 113 5.04 -7.29 10.93
CA VAL A 113 4.91 -8.17 12.10
C VAL A 113 3.61 -8.95 12.00
N VAL A 114 3.70 -10.27 12.13
CA VAL A 114 2.57 -11.19 12.26
C VAL A 114 2.60 -11.80 13.66
N ALA A 115 1.44 -11.97 14.28
CA ALA A 115 1.37 -12.59 15.58
C ALA A 115 0.24 -13.61 15.67
N SER A 116 0.48 -14.67 16.44
CA SER A 116 -0.57 -15.57 16.88
C SER A 116 -1.44 -14.91 17.98
N PRO A 117 -2.75 -15.18 18.03
CA PRO A 117 -3.66 -14.55 19.01
C PRO A 117 -3.23 -14.74 20.47
N GLU A 118 -2.63 -15.89 20.80
CA GLU A 118 -2.18 -16.24 22.15
C GLU A 118 -1.08 -15.32 22.67
N LEU A 119 -0.19 -14.84 21.79
CA LEU A 119 0.94 -13.99 22.17
C LEU A 119 0.58 -12.50 22.18
N MET A 120 -0.64 -12.12 21.79
CA MET A 120 -1.06 -10.71 21.74
C MET A 120 -1.05 -10.03 23.11
N GLY A 121 -1.33 -10.76 24.20
CA GLY A 121 -1.25 -10.19 25.54
C GLY A 121 0.15 -9.68 25.91
N LYS A 122 1.19 -10.34 25.39
CA LYS A 122 2.60 -9.94 25.60
C LYS A 122 3.04 -8.90 24.59
N VAL A 123 2.75 -9.11 23.30
CA VAL A 123 3.08 -8.18 22.21
C VAL A 123 2.39 -6.82 22.37
N GLY A 124 1.22 -6.76 23.00
CA GLY A 124 0.54 -5.50 23.34
C GLY A 124 1.38 -4.55 24.20
N ARG A 125 2.30 -5.08 25.03
CA ARG A 125 3.25 -4.29 25.83
C ARG A 125 4.26 -3.54 24.96
N LEU A 126 4.55 -4.05 23.76
CA LEU A 126 5.42 -3.41 22.77
C LEU A 126 4.74 -2.25 22.03
N GLY A 127 3.48 -1.91 22.35
CA GLY A 127 2.74 -0.83 21.71
C GLY A 127 3.46 0.53 21.75
N ARG A 128 4.30 0.79 22.76
CA ARG A 128 5.13 2.02 22.82
C ARG A 128 6.20 2.08 21.72
N VAL A 129 6.71 0.93 21.29
CA VAL A 129 7.77 0.83 20.28
C VAL A 129 7.17 0.62 18.89
N LEU A 130 6.24 -0.34 18.76
CA LEU A 130 5.64 -0.72 17.48
C LEU A 130 4.52 0.24 17.03
N GLY A 131 3.81 0.86 17.97
CA GLY A 131 2.65 1.72 17.69
C GLY A 131 2.99 2.97 16.85
N PRO A 132 3.96 3.82 17.25
CA PRO A 132 4.32 5.01 16.49
C PRO A 132 4.82 4.72 15.06
N ARG A 133 5.32 3.50 14.82
CA ARG A 133 5.83 3.05 13.52
C ARG A 133 4.79 2.32 12.67
N GLY A 134 3.57 2.10 13.19
CA GLY A 134 2.53 1.37 12.48
C GLY A 134 2.82 -0.13 12.29
N LEU A 135 3.81 -0.69 13.00
CA LEU A 135 4.21 -2.10 12.92
C LEU A 135 3.43 -2.99 13.88
N MET A 136 2.45 -2.44 14.59
CA MET A 136 1.66 -3.18 15.57
C MET A 136 0.67 -4.12 14.86
N PRO A 137 0.72 -5.44 15.12
CA PRO A 137 -0.22 -6.39 14.54
C PRO A 137 -1.67 -6.03 14.89
N ASN A 138 -2.58 -6.18 13.93
CA ASN A 138 -3.99 -5.85 14.10
C ASN A 138 -4.88 -6.97 13.54
N PRO A 139 -5.86 -7.46 14.31
CA PRO A 139 -6.84 -8.43 13.78
C PRO A 139 -7.57 -7.92 12.54
N LYS A 140 -7.82 -6.60 12.45
CA LYS A 140 -8.52 -5.99 11.30
C LYS A 140 -7.72 -6.04 10.00
N THR A 141 -6.40 -6.15 10.06
CA THR A 141 -5.53 -6.25 8.88
C THR A 141 -5.17 -7.70 8.56
N GLY A 142 -5.65 -8.64 9.38
CA GLY A 142 -5.35 -10.07 9.25
C GLY A 142 -3.90 -10.42 9.63
N THR A 143 -3.15 -9.51 10.28
CA THR A 143 -1.80 -9.80 10.80
C THR A 143 -1.83 -10.46 12.18
N VAL A 144 -3.02 -10.62 12.76
CA VAL A 144 -3.27 -11.45 13.93
C VAL A 144 -4.20 -12.58 13.51
N THR A 145 -3.63 -13.78 13.37
CA THR A 145 -4.37 -14.94 12.84
C THR A 145 -3.79 -16.24 13.41
N PRO A 146 -4.63 -17.27 13.61
CA PRO A 146 -4.13 -18.62 13.89
C PRO A 146 -3.37 -19.22 12.70
N ASP A 147 -3.69 -18.82 11.46
CA ASP A 147 -3.02 -19.25 10.23
C ASP A 147 -1.87 -18.29 9.87
N VAL A 148 -0.75 -18.48 10.57
CA VAL A 148 0.42 -17.62 10.47
C VAL A 148 1.14 -17.79 9.14
N ALA A 149 1.16 -19.01 8.58
CA ALA A 149 1.81 -19.31 7.31
C ALA A 149 1.18 -18.50 6.17
N LYS A 150 -0.16 -18.52 6.07
CA LYS A 150 -0.87 -17.74 5.05
C LYS A 150 -0.63 -16.25 5.17
N ALA A 151 -0.62 -15.71 6.40
CA ALA A 151 -0.33 -14.29 6.60
C ALA A 151 1.08 -13.90 6.16
N VAL A 152 2.08 -14.76 6.37
CA VAL A 152 3.45 -14.54 5.89
C VAL A 152 3.49 -14.55 4.36
N THR A 153 2.88 -15.56 3.72
CA THR A 153 2.81 -15.64 2.25
C THR A 153 2.11 -14.43 1.65
N ASP A 154 0.98 -13.99 2.21
CA ASP A 154 0.24 -12.83 1.74
C ASP A 154 1.07 -11.54 1.82
N ILE A 155 1.75 -11.31 2.96
CA ILE A 155 2.60 -10.13 3.15
C ILE A 155 3.79 -10.14 2.18
N LYS A 156 4.43 -11.30 2.00
CA LYS A 156 5.53 -11.44 1.02
C LYS A 156 5.04 -11.36 -0.43
N GLY A 157 3.80 -11.76 -0.70
CA GLY A 157 3.12 -11.61 -1.99
C GLY A 157 2.72 -10.18 -2.34
N GLY A 158 3.02 -9.20 -1.47
CA GLY A 158 2.75 -7.79 -1.74
C GLY A 158 1.36 -7.35 -1.32
N LYS A 159 0.81 -7.94 -0.25
CA LYS A 159 -0.34 -7.38 0.44
C LYS A 159 -0.06 -5.96 0.90
N ILE A 160 -0.87 -5.03 0.45
CA ILE A 160 -0.82 -3.63 0.88
C ILE A 160 -1.97 -3.34 1.84
N GLU A 161 -1.70 -2.53 2.84
CA GLU A 161 -2.72 -1.94 3.71
C GLU A 161 -2.92 -0.48 3.30
N PHE A 162 -4.18 -0.07 3.21
CA PHE A 162 -4.52 1.33 3.04
C PHE A 162 -5.51 1.78 4.11
N ARG A 163 -5.33 3.02 4.56
CA ARG A 163 -6.21 3.68 5.51
C ARG A 163 -6.39 5.12 5.09
N VAL A 164 -7.63 5.60 5.20
CA VAL A 164 -7.93 7.00 4.97
C VAL A 164 -7.33 7.89 6.07
N ASP A 165 -6.68 8.98 5.67
CA ASP A 165 -6.14 9.99 6.56
C ASP A 165 -7.22 10.97 7.07
N LYS A 166 -6.81 11.93 7.91
CA LYS A 166 -7.70 12.97 8.46
C LYS A 166 -8.27 13.94 7.39
N HIS A 167 -7.76 13.90 6.17
CA HIS A 167 -8.14 14.75 5.04
C HIS A 167 -8.90 13.99 3.93
N ALA A 168 -9.30 12.74 4.20
CA ALA A 168 -9.94 11.85 3.24
C ALA A 168 -9.05 11.42 2.06
N ASN A 169 -7.72 11.47 2.23
CA ASN A 169 -6.77 10.93 1.27
C ASN A 169 -6.41 9.50 1.62
N LEU A 170 -6.14 8.72 0.58
CA LEU A 170 -5.74 7.34 0.64
C LEU A 170 -4.49 7.18 -0.20
N HIS A 171 -3.43 6.69 0.42
CA HIS A 171 -2.12 6.51 -0.20
C HIS A 171 -1.77 5.03 -0.20
N PHE A 172 -1.33 4.53 -1.35
CA PHE A 172 -0.86 3.16 -1.48
C PHE A 172 0.15 3.04 -2.62
N ILE A 173 0.91 1.96 -2.60
CA ILE A 173 1.91 1.65 -3.62
C ILE A 173 1.33 0.64 -4.61
N ILE A 174 1.67 0.77 -5.88
CA ILE A 174 1.24 -0.18 -6.93
C ILE A 174 2.42 -0.94 -7.54
N GLY A 175 3.66 -0.57 -7.23
CA GLY A 175 4.84 -1.31 -7.67
C GLY A 175 6.07 -0.42 -7.83
N LYS A 176 7.00 -0.89 -8.64
CA LYS A 176 8.26 -0.22 -8.97
C LYS A 176 8.24 0.31 -10.40
N VAL A 177 9.10 1.30 -10.70
CA VAL A 177 9.26 1.81 -12.06
C VAL A 177 9.78 0.72 -13.00
N SER A 178 10.54 -0.25 -12.49
CA SER A 178 11.00 -1.43 -13.22
C SER A 178 9.89 -2.37 -13.70
N PHE A 179 8.67 -2.29 -13.17
CA PHE A 179 7.56 -3.14 -13.59
C PHE A 179 7.07 -2.75 -14.98
N SER A 180 6.48 -3.69 -15.71
CA SER A 180 5.81 -3.37 -16.97
C SER A 180 4.57 -2.49 -16.72
N GLU A 181 4.17 -1.73 -17.73
CA GLU A 181 3.01 -0.85 -17.63
C GLU A 181 1.73 -1.64 -17.33
N GLN A 182 1.57 -2.80 -17.96
CA GLN A 182 0.45 -3.72 -17.74
C GLN A 182 0.39 -4.18 -16.28
N GLN A 183 1.51 -4.61 -15.70
CA GLN A 183 1.55 -5.05 -14.30
C GLN A 183 1.15 -3.93 -13.33
N LEU A 184 1.60 -2.69 -13.58
CA LEU A 184 1.25 -1.54 -12.75
C LEU A 184 -0.24 -1.19 -12.87
N VAL A 185 -0.81 -1.27 -14.07
CA VAL A 185 -2.24 -1.04 -14.29
C VAL A 185 -3.08 -2.13 -13.65
N GLU A 186 -2.69 -3.41 -13.74
CA GLU A 186 -3.39 -4.52 -13.10
C GLU A 186 -3.33 -4.43 -11.57
N ASN A 187 -2.19 -4.02 -11.00
CA ASN A 187 -2.07 -3.72 -9.58
C ASN A 187 -2.97 -2.55 -9.15
N TYR A 188 -3.03 -1.50 -9.98
CA TYR A 188 -3.94 -0.37 -9.77
C TYR A 188 -5.41 -0.80 -9.82
N ALA A 189 -5.77 -1.66 -10.78
CA ALA A 189 -7.12 -2.21 -10.95
C ALA A 189 -7.56 -2.99 -9.71
N ALA A 190 -6.73 -3.91 -9.24
CA ALA A 190 -7.00 -4.71 -8.04
C ALA A 190 -7.22 -3.83 -6.80
N ALA A 191 -6.41 -2.79 -6.63
CA ALA A 191 -6.57 -1.84 -5.53
C ALA A 191 -7.85 -1.00 -5.68
N LEU A 192 -8.17 -0.54 -6.89
CA LEU A 192 -9.37 0.24 -7.17
C LEU A 192 -10.65 -0.55 -6.91
N ASP A 193 -10.70 -1.81 -7.35
CA ASP A 193 -11.84 -2.71 -7.12
C ASP A 193 -12.09 -2.93 -5.63
N GLU A 194 -11.02 -3.16 -4.86
CA GLU A 194 -11.13 -3.33 -3.40
C GLU A 194 -11.61 -2.04 -2.72
N ILE A 195 -11.09 -0.87 -3.14
CA ILE A 195 -11.53 0.43 -2.61
C ILE A 195 -13.02 0.66 -2.92
N MET A 196 -13.46 0.34 -4.13
CA MET A 196 -14.87 0.46 -4.53
C MET A 196 -15.77 -0.50 -3.75
N ARG A 197 -15.29 -1.71 -3.45
CA ARG A 197 -15.98 -2.68 -2.59
C ARG A 197 -16.13 -2.17 -1.15
N LEU A 198 -15.13 -1.47 -0.63
CA LEU A 198 -15.12 -0.90 0.73
C LEU A 198 -15.84 0.45 0.83
N LYS A 199 -16.59 0.85 -0.20
CA LYS A 199 -17.39 2.07 -0.19
C LYS A 199 -18.45 2.02 0.93
N PRO A 200 -18.41 2.92 1.93
CA PRO A 200 -19.42 2.96 2.97
C PRO A 200 -20.77 3.42 2.41
N SER A 201 -21.87 2.77 2.81
CA SER A 201 -23.23 3.17 2.41
C SER A 201 -23.61 4.58 2.87
N ALA A 202 -22.97 5.08 3.93
CA ALA A 202 -23.15 6.43 4.45
C ALA A 202 -22.43 7.52 3.64
N ALA A 203 -21.57 7.15 2.69
CA ALA A 203 -20.87 8.10 1.83
C ALA A 203 -21.85 8.74 0.83
N LYS A 204 -21.96 10.07 0.88
CA LYS A 204 -22.83 10.85 -0.01
C LYS A 204 -22.04 11.48 -1.15
N GLY A 205 -22.64 11.50 -2.35
CA GLY A 205 -22.03 12.09 -3.55
C GLY A 205 -20.94 11.22 -4.17
N ARG A 206 -19.99 11.85 -4.88
CA ARG A 206 -18.92 11.17 -5.61
C ARG A 206 -17.90 10.57 -4.63
N TYR A 207 -17.77 9.24 -4.65
CA TYR A 207 -16.87 8.51 -3.76
C TYR A 207 -15.39 8.72 -4.10
N LEU A 208 -15.00 8.64 -5.37
CA LEU A 208 -13.65 8.94 -5.82
C LEU A 208 -13.60 10.36 -6.42
N LYS A 209 -13.01 11.32 -5.72
CA LYS A 209 -12.97 12.73 -6.13
C LYS A 209 -11.80 13.04 -7.06
N LYS A 210 -10.63 12.48 -6.74
CA LYS A 210 -9.39 12.68 -7.49
C LYS A 210 -8.51 11.44 -7.35
N ALA A 211 -7.87 11.03 -8.42
CA ALA A 211 -6.78 10.07 -8.40
C ALA A 211 -5.54 10.72 -9.01
N THR A 212 -4.37 10.40 -8.48
CA THR A 212 -3.09 10.92 -8.98
C THR A 212 -2.04 9.84 -8.78
N ILE A 213 -1.34 9.49 -9.86
CA ILE A 213 -0.21 8.58 -9.83
C ILE A 213 1.05 9.42 -9.74
N THR A 214 1.99 9.03 -8.89
CA THR A 214 3.28 9.71 -8.78
C THR A 214 4.37 8.68 -8.54
N THR A 215 5.60 9.03 -8.89
CA THR A 215 6.78 8.28 -8.44
C THR A 215 7.40 8.99 -7.25
N THR A 216 8.21 8.28 -6.45
CA THR A 216 8.86 8.82 -5.24
C THR A 216 9.56 10.16 -5.45
N MET A 217 10.12 10.39 -6.64
CA MET A 217 10.86 11.63 -7.00
C MET A 217 10.31 12.29 -8.27
N GLY A 218 9.07 11.99 -8.66
CA GLY A 218 8.43 12.48 -9.87
C GLY A 218 7.34 13.52 -9.61
N PRO A 219 6.85 14.16 -10.68
CA PRO A 219 5.61 14.92 -10.63
C PRO A 219 4.40 13.98 -10.48
N GLY A 220 3.30 14.51 -9.94
CA GLY A 220 2.03 13.79 -9.88
C GLY A 220 1.25 13.95 -11.19
N VAL A 221 0.85 12.82 -11.77
CA VAL A 221 0.05 12.73 -12.99
C VAL A 221 -1.42 12.50 -12.61
N PRO A 222 -2.34 13.44 -12.95
CA PRO A 222 -3.75 13.27 -12.67
C PRO A 222 -4.34 12.10 -13.46
N VAL A 223 -5.11 11.24 -12.82
CA VAL A 223 -5.81 10.13 -13.46
C VAL A 223 -7.31 10.40 -13.47
N ASP A 224 -7.99 10.05 -14.55
CA ASP A 224 -9.45 10.13 -14.60
C ASP A 224 -10.07 9.20 -13.53
N PRO A 225 -10.74 9.76 -12.50
CA PRO A 225 -11.36 8.96 -11.45
C PRO A 225 -12.70 8.34 -11.88
N ASN A 226 -13.19 8.60 -13.09
CA ASN A 226 -14.40 7.95 -13.63
C ASN A 226 -14.08 6.64 -14.36
N ARG A 227 -12.85 6.48 -14.86
CA ARG A 227 -12.43 5.29 -15.59
C ARG A 227 -12.13 4.17 -14.59
N THR A 228 -13.16 3.42 -14.23
CA THR A 228 -13.09 2.27 -13.31
C THR A 228 -13.16 0.93 -14.03
N ARG A 229 -13.21 0.93 -15.37
CA ARG A 229 -13.19 -0.23 -16.27
C ARG A 229 -12.27 0.09 -17.45
N ASP A 230 -11.79 -0.94 -18.13
CA ASP A 230 -10.96 -0.82 -19.34
C ASP A 230 -9.70 0.02 -19.11
N LEU A 231 -9.00 -0.29 -18.01
CA LEU A 231 -7.85 0.49 -17.51
C LEU A 231 -6.59 0.31 -18.38
N LEU A 232 -6.57 -0.72 -19.23
CA LEU A 232 -5.50 -1.04 -20.17
C LEU A 232 -5.71 -0.39 -21.55
N GLU A 233 -6.82 0.28 -21.77
CA GLU A 233 -7.04 1.03 -23.00
C GLU A 233 -6.41 2.42 -22.87
N GLU A 234 -5.75 2.87 -23.93
CA GLU A 234 -5.27 4.24 -24.06
C GLU A 234 -6.47 5.20 -24.03
N GLU A 235 -6.20 6.49 -23.84
CA GLU A 235 -7.18 7.50 -24.21
C GLU A 235 -7.58 7.28 -25.68
N GLY A 236 -8.81 6.81 -25.89
CA GLY A 236 -9.42 6.91 -27.20
C GLY A 236 -9.39 8.38 -27.56
N VAL A 237 -8.76 8.72 -28.69
CA VAL A 237 -8.84 10.04 -29.29
C VAL A 237 -10.31 10.43 -29.29
N ALA A 238 -10.69 11.32 -28.38
CA ALA A 238 -12.00 11.92 -28.42
C ALA A 238 -12.03 12.72 -29.72
N ALA A 239 -12.66 12.14 -30.74
CA ALA A 239 -13.01 12.82 -31.97
C ALA A 239 -13.99 13.96 -31.69
#